data_AF-Q9I2X8-F1
#
_entry.id   AF-Q9I2X8-F1
#
_cell.length_a   1.000
_cell.length_b   1.000
_cell.length_c   1.000
_cell.angle_alpha   90.00
_cell.angle_beta   90.00
_cell.angle_gamma   90.00
#
_symmetry.space_group_name_H-M   'P 1'
#
loop_
_entity.id
_entity.type
_entity.pdbx_description
1 polymer ?
#
loop_
_entity_poly.entity_id
_entity_poly.type
_entity_poly.pdbx_seq_one_letter_code
_entity_poly.pdbx_strand_id
1 'polypeptide(L)'
;MKKHLFLATAVLAAPLLAHADLKAMDDGALSDVTGQAGISISGTFQGSVGAVTYTDTDTNGGSLRLENISLPALTIDDTKPLTIDVVTTDIGGKSTQQLAIGLPAITGDVTVGAIKVGDTSAASIGSLTVSGLNMAGSTIKVWGH
;
A
#
# COMPACT_ATOMS: atom_id res chain seq x y z
N MET A 1 23.20 -66.89 -36.09
CA MET A 1 23.67 -65.96 -35.04
C MET A 1 23.53 -64.49 -35.47
N LYS A 2 22.30 -63.98 -35.67
CA LYS A 2 22.07 -62.57 -36.06
C LYS A 2 21.01 -61.84 -35.21
N LYS A 3 20.25 -62.56 -34.36
CA LYS A 3 19.12 -61.98 -33.62
C LYS A 3 19.55 -61.15 -32.40
N HIS A 4 20.64 -61.50 -31.72
CA HIS A 4 21.07 -60.80 -30.49
C HIS A 4 21.64 -59.39 -30.76
N LEU A 5 22.24 -59.15 -31.93
CA LEU A 5 22.80 -57.84 -32.26
C LEU A 5 21.70 -56.77 -32.44
N PHE A 6 20.51 -57.14 -32.92
CA PHE A 6 19.43 -56.17 -33.12
C PHE A 6 18.80 -55.66 -31.81
N LEU A 7 18.74 -56.48 -30.76
CA LEU A 7 18.10 -56.07 -29.50
C LEU A 7 18.97 -55.13 -28.67
N ALA A 8 20.29 -55.31 -28.67
CA ALA A 8 21.20 -54.44 -27.92
C ALA A 8 21.15 -52.99 -28.42
N THR A 9 21.09 -52.80 -29.75
CA THR A 9 20.96 -51.46 -30.35
C THR A 9 19.63 -50.79 -30.04
N ALA A 10 18.56 -51.56 -29.88
CA ALA A 10 17.24 -51.02 -29.52
C ALA A 10 17.21 -50.47 -28.09
N VAL A 11 17.89 -51.13 -27.14
CA VAL A 11 17.92 -50.68 -25.74
C VAL A 11 18.83 -49.47 -25.54
N LEU A 12 19.95 -49.38 -26.27
CA LEU A 12 20.85 -48.21 -26.21
C LEU A 12 20.25 -46.96 -26.87
N ALA A 13 19.30 -47.10 -27.79
CA ALA A 13 18.61 -45.96 -28.41
C ALA A 13 17.49 -45.38 -27.53
N ALA A 14 16.94 -46.17 -26.61
CA ALA A 14 15.81 -45.77 -25.78
C ALA A 14 16.06 -44.53 -24.88
N PRO A 15 17.27 -44.31 -24.28
CA PRO A 15 17.47 -43.19 -23.36
C PRO A 15 17.80 -41.85 -24.05
N LEU A 16 18.19 -41.83 -25.33
CA LEU A 16 18.51 -40.57 -26.02
C LEU A 16 17.26 -39.81 -26.50
N LEU A 17 16.07 -40.42 -26.44
CA LEU A 17 14.82 -39.71 -26.77
C LEU A 17 14.18 -39.06 -25.54
N ALA A 18 14.78 -39.22 -24.36
CA ALA A 18 14.33 -38.57 -23.13
C ALA A 18 14.94 -37.16 -22.95
N HIS A 19 15.39 -36.52 -24.03
CA HIS A 19 15.65 -35.08 -23.99
C HIS A 19 14.34 -34.38 -23.70
N ALA A 20 14.15 -33.97 -22.45
CA ALA A 20 13.11 -33.02 -22.08
C ALA A 20 13.25 -31.83 -23.04
N ASP A 21 12.22 -31.60 -23.84
CA ASP A 21 12.12 -30.49 -24.78
C ASP A 21 12.00 -29.20 -23.98
N LEU A 22 13.13 -28.72 -23.44
CA LEU A 22 13.25 -27.42 -22.81
C LEU A 22 13.04 -26.39 -23.91
N LYS A 23 11.79 -25.95 -24.06
CA LYS A 23 11.47 -24.77 -24.87
C LYS A 23 12.20 -23.58 -24.26
N ALA A 24 12.92 -22.82 -25.08
CA ALA A 24 13.39 -21.51 -24.67
C ALA A 24 12.16 -20.68 -24.28
N MET A 25 12.14 -20.21 -23.03
CA MET A 25 11.15 -19.23 -22.58
C MET A 25 11.38 -17.96 -23.39
N ASP A 26 10.41 -17.60 -24.21
CA ASP A 26 10.38 -16.34 -24.97
C ASP A 26 10.00 -15.21 -24.01
N ASP A 27 10.70 -14.08 -24.09
CA ASP A 27 10.34 -12.87 -23.34
C ASP A 27 8.91 -12.42 -23.66
N GLY A 28 8.42 -12.70 -24.87
CA GLY A 28 7.01 -12.53 -25.24
C GLY A 28 6.06 -13.36 -24.35
N ALA A 29 6.41 -14.61 -24.05
CA ALA A 29 5.63 -15.46 -23.14
C ALA A 29 5.69 -14.98 -21.68
N LEU A 30 6.75 -14.26 -21.30
CA LEU A 30 6.89 -13.61 -19.99
C LEU A 30 6.16 -12.26 -19.92
N SER A 31 5.97 -11.58 -21.04
CA SER A 31 5.16 -10.36 -21.12
C SER A 31 3.69 -10.63 -20.77
N ASP A 32 3.22 -11.84 -21.03
CA ASP A 32 1.86 -12.31 -20.71
C ASP A 32 1.73 -12.78 -19.25
N VAL A 33 2.80 -12.75 -18.44
CA VAL A 33 2.70 -13.01 -17.00
C VAL A 33 1.92 -11.88 -16.34
N THR A 34 0.61 -12.07 -16.32
CA THR A 34 -0.36 -11.21 -15.65
C THR A 34 -0.08 -11.22 -14.15
N GLY A 35 0.09 -10.04 -13.55
CA GLY A 35 0.64 -9.87 -12.20
C GLY A 35 1.64 -8.71 -12.14
N GLN A 36 2.11 -8.23 -13.30
CA GLN A 36 2.81 -6.95 -13.46
C GLN A 36 1.85 -5.74 -13.53
N ALA A 37 0.54 -5.95 -13.59
CA ALA A 37 -0.49 -4.91 -13.74
C ALA A 37 -0.75 -4.08 -12.46
N GLY A 38 0.22 -4.04 -11.55
CA GLY A 38 0.12 -3.41 -10.24
C GLY A 38 -0.64 -4.25 -9.20
N ILE A 39 -0.80 -3.66 -8.00
CA ILE A 39 -1.54 -4.22 -6.87
C ILE A 39 -2.76 -3.35 -6.62
N SER A 40 -3.93 -3.98 -6.43
CA SER A 40 -5.16 -3.32 -5.99
C SER A 40 -5.42 -3.65 -4.52
N ILE A 41 -5.66 -2.62 -3.71
CA ILE A 41 -5.95 -2.77 -2.28
C ILE A 41 -7.31 -2.15 -2.00
N SER A 42 -8.19 -2.92 -1.38
CA SER A 42 -9.45 -2.47 -0.81
C SER A 42 -9.45 -2.70 0.70
N GLY A 43 -10.34 -2.02 1.41
CA GLY A 43 -10.42 -2.09 2.86
C GLY A 43 -10.80 -0.76 3.49
N THR A 44 -10.78 -0.70 4.81
CA THR A 44 -11.06 0.53 5.55
C THR A 44 -9.90 0.85 6.47
N PHE A 45 -9.36 2.06 6.34
CA PHE A 45 -8.34 2.59 7.23
C PHE A 45 -9.02 3.55 8.20
N GLN A 46 -8.87 3.28 9.50
CA GLN A 46 -9.40 4.11 10.56
C GLN A 46 -8.25 4.58 11.43
N GLY A 47 -8.25 5.86 11.77
CA GLY A 47 -7.31 6.47 12.68
C GLY A 47 -8.06 7.28 13.73
N SER A 48 -7.58 7.23 14.96
CA SER A 48 -8.03 8.12 16.02
C SER A 48 -6.85 8.50 16.90
N VAL A 49 -6.95 9.68 17.52
CA VAL A 49 -5.97 10.14 18.50
C VAL A 49 -6.68 10.19 19.85
N GLY A 50 -6.13 9.51 20.85
CA GLY A 50 -6.72 9.46 22.18
C GLY A 50 -6.82 10.84 22.81
N ALA A 51 -5.70 11.57 22.85
CA ALA A 51 -5.68 12.97 23.24
C ALA A 51 -4.49 13.73 22.65
N VAL A 52 -4.67 15.04 22.43
CA VAL A 52 -3.58 16.01 22.29
C VAL A 52 -3.55 16.83 23.57
N THR A 53 -2.40 16.90 24.21
CA THR A 53 -2.22 17.61 25.48
C THR A 53 -1.12 18.65 25.33
N TYR A 54 -1.48 19.91 25.57
CA TYR A 54 -0.54 20.96 25.87
C TYR A 54 -0.37 21.05 27.39
N THR A 55 0.87 21.13 27.84
CA THR A 55 1.23 21.30 29.26
C THR A 55 2.16 22.50 29.35
N ASP A 56 1.73 23.53 30.05
CA ASP A 56 2.61 24.61 30.49
C ASP A 56 3.43 24.11 31.69
N THR A 57 4.75 24.20 31.57
CA THR A 57 5.71 23.69 32.56
C THR A 57 6.18 24.74 33.56
N ASP A 58 5.72 25.99 33.44
CA ASP A 58 6.03 27.05 34.38
C ASP A 58 5.36 26.81 35.74
N THR A 59 5.83 27.51 36.79
CA THR A 59 5.39 27.28 38.19
C THR A 59 3.88 27.40 38.41
N ASN A 60 3.17 28.17 37.58
CA ASN A 60 1.71 28.33 37.62
C ASN A 60 1.04 27.86 36.33
N GLY A 61 1.70 26.96 35.59
CA GLY A 61 1.24 26.49 34.31
C GLY A 61 -0.07 25.72 34.37
N GLY A 62 -0.87 25.84 33.31
CA GLY A 62 -2.07 25.04 33.09
C GLY A 62 -1.89 24.01 31.97
N SER A 63 -2.91 23.18 31.76
CA SER A 63 -2.96 22.26 30.61
C SER A 63 -4.17 22.54 29.74
N LEU A 64 -4.03 22.32 28.43
CA LEU A 64 -5.15 22.25 27.50
C LEU A 64 -5.16 20.85 26.90
N ARG A 65 -6.31 20.20 26.96
CA ARG A 65 -6.46 18.83 26.46
C ARG A 65 -7.61 18.72 25.48
N LEU A 66 -7.34 18.09 24.35
CA LEU A 66 -8.31 17.67 23.36
C LEU A 66 -8.39 16.15 23.43
N GLU A 67 -9.54 15.59 23.73
CA GLU A 67 -9.72 14.14 23.86
C GLU A 67 -10.64 13.59 22.78
N ASN A 68 -10.51 12.27 22.55
CA ASN A 68 -11.39 11.48 21.68
C ASN A 68 -11.43 12.08 20.27
N ILE A 69 -10.25 12.24 19.68
CA ILE A 69 -10.12 12.85 18.35
C ILE A 69 -10.34 11.77 17.29
N SER A 70 -11.39 11.92 16.49
CA SER A 70 -11.68 11.04 15.36
C SER A 70 -11.16 11.67 14.07
N LEU A 71 -10.47 10.86 13.27
CA LEU A 71 -10.13 11.21 11.88
C LEU A 71 -11.18 10.60 10.94
N PRO A 72 -11.38 11.18 9.74
CA PRO A 72 -12.22 10.54 8.74
C PRO A 72 -11.66 9.16 8.38
N ALA A 73 -12.55 8.17 8.31
CA ALA A 73 -12.17 6.87 7.78
C ALA A 73 -11.90 6.97 6.28
N LEU A 74 -10.88 6.26 5.81
CA LEU A 74 -10.69 6.01 4.39
C LEU A 74 -11.30 4.66 4.05
N THR A 75 -12.50 4.68 3.48
CA THR A 75 -13.12 3.49 2.89
C THR A 75 -12.69 3.36 1.45
N ILE A 76 -12.02 2.25 1.14
CA ILE A 76 -11.53 1.90 -0.18
C ILE A 76 -12.39 0.77 -0.72
N ASP A 77 -13.21 1.11 -1.69
CA ASP A 77 -14.16 0.21 -2.34
C ASP A 77 -13.44 -0.72 -3.33
N ASP A 78 -13.89 -1.97 -3.44
CA ASP A 78 -13.36 -2.93 -4.42
C ASP A 78 -13.45 -2.42 -5.86
N THR A 79 -14.44 -1.57 -6.17
CA THR A 79 -14.61 -0.95 -7.49
C THR A 79 -13.70 0.25 -7.72
N LYS A 80 -13.08 0.81 -6.68
CA LYS A 80 -12.15 1.95 -6.74
C LYS A 80 -10.98 1.72 -5.76
N PRO A 81 -10.18 0.67 -5.99
CA PRO A 81 -9.12 0.30 -5.08
C PRO A 81 -8.00 1.34 -5.08
N LEU A 82 -7.20 1.35 -4.01
CA LEU A 82 -5.89 1.95 -4.03
C LEU A 82 -5.02 1.13 -4.99
N THR A 83 -4.36 1.80 -5.93
CA THR A 83 -3.49 1.16 -6.90
C THR A 83 -2.04 1.37 -6.54
N ILE A 84 -1.23 0.33 -6.68
CA ILE A 84 0.22 0.40 -6.59
C ILE A 84 0.76 -0.03 -7.94
N ASP A 85 1.49 0.86 -8.61
CA ASP A 85 2.03 0.58 -9.95
C ASP A 85 3.42 1.20 -10.12
N VAL A 86 4.22 0.61 -11.01
CA VAL A 86 5.50 1.18 -11.40
C VAL A 86 5.28 2.15 -12.55
N VAL A 87 5.55 3.42 -12.29
CA VAL A 87 5.51 4.47 -13.31
C VAL A 87 6.91 4.98 -13.57
N THR A 88 7.18 5.36 -14.82
CA THR A 88 8.43 6.04 -15.17
C THR A 88 8.15 7.53 -15.30
N THR A 89 8.84 8.34 -14.50
CA THR A 89 8.75 9.81 -14.55
C THR A 89 10.14 10.39 -14.71
N ASP A 90 10.26 11.47 -15.47
CA ASP A 90 11.51 12.21 -15.56
C ASP A 90 11.74 13.04 -14.29
N ILE A 91 12.83 12.75 -13.57
CA ILE A 91 13.21 13.44 -12.34
C ILE A 91 14.64 13.96 -12.53
N GLY A 92 14.78 15.28 -12.59
CA GLY A 92 16.10 15.91 -12.79
C GLY A 92 16.77 15.54 -14.11
N GLY A 93 16.01 15.30 -15.19
CA GLY A 93 16.54 14.95 -16.51
C GLY A 93 16.87 13.47 -16.69
N LYS A 94 16.42 12.61 -15.77
CA LYS A 94 16.61 11.17 -15.83
C LYS A 94 15.28 10.45 -15.72
N SER A 95 15.06 9.53 -16.65
CA SER A 95 13.98 8.55 -16.60
C SER A 95 14.12 7.70 -15.33
N THR A 96 13.22 7.90 -14.38
CA THR A 96 13.26 7.29 -13.05
C THR A 96 12.01 6.45 -12.85
N GLN A 97 12.20 5.18 -12.51
CA GLN A 97 11.10 4.30 -12.11
C GLN A 97 10.70 4.62 -10.67
N GLN A 98 9.40 4.78 -10.46
CA GLN A 98 8.80 5.09 -9.16
C GLN A 98 7.67 4.11 -8.90
N LEU A 99 7.51 3.69 -7.65
CA LEU A 99 6.27 3.09 -7.18
C LEU A 99 5.26 4.21 -6.94
N ALA A 100 4.29 4.35 -7.83
CA ALA A 100 3.17 5.26 -7.64
C ALA A 100 2.06 4.56 -6.86
N ILE A 101 1.56 5.25 -5.84
CA ILE A 101 0.43 4.80 -5.02
C ILE A 101 -0.74 5.74 -5.30
N GLY A 102 -1.74 5.24 -6.04
CA GLY A 102 -2.98 5.94 -6.35
C GLY A 102 -3.91 5.90 -5.15
N LEU A 103 -4.12 7.05 -4.51
CA LEU A 103 -4.98 7.16 -3.33
C LEU A 103 -6.41 7.59 -3.73
N PRO A 104 -7.45 6.95 -3.17
CA PRO A 104 -8.79 7.51 -3.22
C PRO A 104 -8.85 8.81 -2.39
N ALA A 105 -9.89 9.62 -2.64
CA ALA A 105 -10.12 10.83 -1.86
C ALA A 105 -10.42 10.47 -0.40
N ILE A 106 -9.68 11.05 0.53
CA ILE A 106 -10.01 11.01 1.96
C ILE A 106 -10.82 12.27 2.24
N THR A 107 -12.10 12.10 2.52
CA THR A 107 -13.02 13.20 2.83
C THR A 107 -13.82 12.90 4.08
N GLY A 108 -14.07 13.92 4.89
CA GLY A 108 -14.95 13.81 6.05
C GLY A 108 -14.61 14.86 7.09
N ASP A 109 -15.03 14.61 8.32
CA ASP A 109 -14.86 15.56 9.41
C ASP A 109 -13.83 15.03 10.40
N VAL A 110 -13.02 15.94 10.96
CA VAL A 110 -12.27 15.66 12.19
C VAL A 110 -13.10 16.14 13.36
N THR A 111 -13.27 15.29 14.36
CA THR A 111 -14.00 15.64 15.57
C THR A 111 -13.10 15.54 16.79
N VAL A 112 -13.33 16.41 17.76
CA VAL A 112 -12.77 16.36 19.11
C VAL A 112 -13.93 16.20 20.06
N GLY A 113 -13.99 15.07 20.77
CA GLY A 113 -15.10 14.76 21.67
C GLY A 113 -15.13 15.63 22.93
N ALA A 114 -13.97 16.02 23.45
CA ALA A 114 -13.89 16.90 24.62
C ALA A 114 -12.72 17.87 24.55
N ILE A 115 -12.96 19.11 24.94
CA ILE A 115 -11.94 20.14 25.16
C ILE A 115 -11.90 20.42 26.65
N LYS A 116 -10.75 20.28 27.30
CA LYS A 116 -10.59 20.45 28.75
C LYS A 116 -9.50 21.49 29.03
N VAL A 117 -9.81 22.43 29.91
CA VAL A 117 -8.82 23.34 30.50
C VAL A 117 -8.46 22.77 31.87
N GLY A 118 -7.27 22.20 31.97
CA GLY A 118 -6.80 21.41 33.11
C GLY A 118 -6.39 19.99 32.72
N ASP A 119 -6.32 19.12 33.72
CA ASP A 119 -5.85 17.75 33.59
C ASP A 119 -6.92 16.79 33.01
N THR A 120 -6.74 15.48 33.20
CA THR A 120 -7.72 14.45 32.79
C THR A 120 -9.04 14.53 33.53
N SER A 121 -9.05 15.08 34.75
CA SER A 121 -10.19 15.19 35.65
C SER A 121 -11.02 16.46 35.41
N ALA A 122 -10.45 17.45 34.72
CA ALA A 122 -11.16 18.68 34.36
C ALA A 122 -12.44 18.40 33.54
N ALA A 123 -13.48 19.19 33.79
CA ALA A 123 -14.71 19.12 33.02
C ALA A 123 -14.47 19.56 31.56
N SER A 124 -15.15 18.91 30.63
CA SER A 124 -15.14 19.36 29.23
C SER A 124 -15.88 20.70 29.12
N ILE A 125 -15.29 21.64 28.38
CA ILE A 125 -15.92 22.90 27.99
C ILE A 125 -16.66 22.80 26.64
N GLY A 126 -16.61 21.63 25.99
CA GLY A 126 -17.33 21.38 24.74
C GLY A 126 -16.59 20.44 23.79
N SER A 127 -17.00 20.47 22.53
CA SER A 127 -16.43 19.69 21.43
C SER A 127 -16.06 20.61 20.26
N LEU A 128 -15.23 20.11 19.36
CA LEU A 128 -14.88 20.79 18.11
C LEU A 128 -15.13 19.84 16.94
N THR A 129 -15.63 20.38 15.84
CA THR A 129 -15.69 19.68 14.57
C THR A 129 -15.04 20.56 13.51
N VAL A 130 -14.05 19.99 12.82
CA VAL A 130 -13.48 20.55 11.60
C VAL A 130 -14.14 19.83 10.45
N SER A 131 -15.11 20.50 9.82
CA SER A 131 -15.90 19.90 8.76
C SER A 131 -15.28 20.07 7.38
N GLY A 132 -15.50 19.08 6.51
CA GLY A 132 -15.13 19.15 5.11
C GLY A 132 -13.63 19.05 4.87
N LEU A 133 -12.90 18.28 5.70
CA LEU A 133 -11.55 17.88 5.34
C LEU A 133 -11.60 17.13 4.01
N ASN A 134 -10.75 17.56 3.10
CA ASN A 134 -10.66 17.02 1.77
C ASN A 134 -9.18 16.88 1.39
N MET A 135 -8.70 15.64 1.33
CA MET A 135 -7.35 15.31 0.90
C MET A 135 -7.33 14.74 -0.52
N ALA A 136 -8.39 14.97 -1.32
CA ALA A 136 -8.39 14.62 -2.73
C ALA A 136 -7.18 15.25 -3.45
N GLY A 137 -6.58 14.49 -4.35
CA GLY A 137 -5.37 14.92 -5.07
C GLY A 137 -4.06 14.65 -4.31
N SER A 138 -4.11 14.11 -3.10
CA SER A 138 -2.90 13.60 -2.44
C SER A 138 -2.31 12.43 -3.25
N THR A 139 -1.02 12.49 -3.52
CA THR A 139 -0.29 11.45 -4.27
C THR A 139 0.92 10.99 -3.49
N ILE A 140 1.21 9.69 -3.52
CA ILE A 140 2.46 9.15 -2.97
C ILE A 140 3.23 8.48 -4.11
N LYS A 141 4.52 8.78 -4.19
CA LYS A 141 5.46 8.10 -5.09
C LYS A 141 6.73 7.77 -4.33
N VAL A 142 7.32 6.61 -4.58
CA VAL A 142 8.55 6.14 -3.92
C VAL A 142 9.58 5.78 -4.99
N TRP A 143 10.81 6.27 -4.87
CA TRP A 143 11.90 5.95 -5.80
C TRP A 143 13.26 6.03 -5.11
N GLY A 144 14.27 5.37 -5.70
CA GLY A 144 15.66 5.51 -5.28
C GLY A 144 16.22 6.87 -5.70
N HIS A 145 16.94 7.54 -4.80
CA HIS A 145 17.61 8.82 -5.06
C HIS A 145 19.11 8.64 -5.23
#